data_AF-A0A1I9XS05-F1
#
_entry.id   AF-A0A1I9XS05-F1
#
_cell.length_a   1.000
_cell.length_b   1.000
_cell.length_c   1.000
_cell.angle_alpha   90.00
_cell.angle_beta   90.00
_cell.angle_gamma   90.00
#
_symmetry.space_group_name_H-M   'P 1'
#
loop_
_entity.id
_entity.type
_entity.pdbx_description
1 polymer ?
#
loop_
_entity_poly.entity_id
_entity_poly.type
_entity_poly.pdbx_seq_one_letter_code
_entity_poly.pdbx_strand_id
1 'polypeptide(L)'
;MCKRLAVAMVLCISLATQAAPLRLPAASVPVPDGGSVTALGQGALIRYRGWLLAVDGAAADARADVRLASARGQRAPRAQAGRVARDLPVWTAFELVKGATRLRITALPGPGSDEAPALLLDFGDGDYRIVIPAHALAPPQHAQLAQRFPGADLALLLQEGRRVMLPLGSSRVQVFGAEQAVPYRFSKVKR
;
A
#
# COMPACT_ATOMS: atom_id res chain seq x y z
N MET A 1 2.82 -52.44 29.26
CA MET A 1 3.91 -52.37 28.26
C MET A 1 3.71 -51.09 27.45
N CYS A 2 4.42 -50.02 27.81
CA CYS A 2 4.33 -48.69 27.19
C CYS A 2 5.14 -48.64 25.90
N LYS A 3 4.59 -48.08 24.81
CA LYS A 3 5.38 -47.44 23.76
C LYS A 3 4.68 -46.15 23.32
N ARG A 4 5.21 -45.01 23.80
CA ARG A 4 4.87 -43.67 23.30
C ARG A 4 5.76 -43.41 22.09
N LEU A 5 5.15 -43.14 20.93
CA LEU A 5 5.84 -42.60 19.76
C LEU A 5 5.93 -41.08 19.93
N ALA A 6 7.15 -40.56 20.02
CA ALA A 6 7.42 -39.13 19.95
C ALA A 6 7.75 -38.77 18.50
N VAL A 7 6.88 -37.98 17.86
CA VAL A 7 7.14 -37.38 16.55
C VAL A 7 7.91 -36.08 16.79
N ALA A 8 9.16 -36.04 16.36
CA ALA A 8 9.98 -34.83 16.39
C ALA A 8 9.57 -33.91 15.23
N MET A 9 8.85 -32.84 15.56
CA MET A 9 8.46 -31.79 14.62
C MET A 9 9.62 -30.80 14.52
N VAL A 10 10.35 -30.83 13.40
CA VAL A 10 11.45 -29.90 13.10
C VAL A 10 10.84 -28.54 12.71
N LEU A 11 11.00 -27.56 13.60
CA LEU A 11 10.61 -26.17 13.39
C LEU A 11 11.71 -25.46 12.56
N CYS A 12 11.54 -25.36 11.24
CA CYS A 12 12.37 -24.49 10.41
C CYS A 12 11.99 -23.03 10.67
N ILE A 13 12.78 -22.33 11.49
CA ILE A 13 12.68 -20.89 11.69
C ILE A 13 13.42 -20.22 10.52
N SER A 14 12.70 -19.90 9.45
CA SER A 14 13.24 -19.08 8.36
C SER A 14 13.37 -17.63 8.85
N LEU A 15 14.58 -17.24 9.28
CA LEU A 15 14.94 -15.84 9.47
C LEU A 15 14.84 -15.14 8.12
N ALA A 16 13.77 -14.38 7.90
CA ALA A 16 13.67 -13.49 6.76
C ALA A 16 14.74 -12.40 6.92
N THR A 17 15.87 -12.55 6.23
CA THR A 17 16.90 -11.52 6.12
C THR A 17 16.28 -10.29 5.47
N GLN A 18 15.81 -9.35 6.29
CA GLN A 18 15.25 -8.10 5.81
C GLN A 18 16.40 -7.27 5.23
N ALA A 19 16.39 -7.05 3.91
CA ALA A 19 17.37 -6.20 3.26
C ALA A 19 17.31 -4.79 3.87
N ALA A 20 18.47 -4.15 4.02
CA ALA A 20 18.55 -2.80 4.53
C ALA A 20 17.67 -1.83 3.70
N PRO A 21 17.03 -0.83 4.33
CA PRO A 21 16.12 0.07 3.63
C PRO A 21 16.86 0.90 2.57
N LEU A 22 16.25 1.07 1.40
CA LEU A 22 16.81 1.90 0.34
C LEU A 22 16.64 3.39 0.69
N ARG A 23 17.75 4.12 0.71
CA ARG A 23 17.77 5.56 1.00
C ARG A 23 17.61 6.37 -0.29
N LEU A 24 16.72 7.36 -0.27
CA LEU A 24 16.49 8.33 -1.34
C LEU A 24 16.94 9.74 -0.89
N PRO A 25 17.38 10.59 -1.83
CA PRO A 25 17.74 11.98 -1.53
C PRO A 25 16.53 12.74 -0.97
N ALA A 26 16.75 13.54 0.08
CA ALA A 26 15.72 14.36 0.70
C ALA A 26 15.22 15.45 -0.26
N ALA A 27 13.98 15.90 -0.06
CA ALA A 27 13.47 17.07 -0.77
C ALA A 27 14.17 18.34 -0.25
N SER A 28 14.49 19.27 -1.15
CA SER A 28 15.11 20.56 -0.83
C SER A 28 14.10 21.67 -0.50
N VAL A 29 12.80 21.38 -0.62
CA VAL A 29 11.71 22.37 -0.49
C VAL A 29 10.89 22.06 0.75
N PRO A 30 10.35 23.08 1.45
CA PRO A 30 9.43 22.88 2.57
C PRO A 30 8.30 21.93 2.19
N VAL A 31 8.08 20.96 3.07
CA VAL A 31 7.15 19.87 2.85
C VAL A 31 5.88 20.15 3.65
N PRO A 32 4.69 20.18 3.03
CA PRO A 32 3.46 20.37 3.76
C PRO A 32 3.20 19.21 4.73
N ASP A 33 2.62 19.53 5.88
CA ASP A 33 2.20 18.51 6.84
C ASP A 33 1.07 17.63 6.28
N GLY A 34 1.19 16.33 6.52
CA GLY A 34 0.26 15.31 6.03
C GLY A 34 0.53 14.84 4.60
N GLY A 35 -0.54 14.40 3.94
CA GLY A 35 -0.49 13.85 2.59
C GLY A 35 -1.77 14.07 1.80
N SER A 36 -1.73 13.65 0.54
CA SER A 36 -2.87 13.68 -0.36
C SER A 36 -2.86 12.52 -1.32
N VAL A 37 -4.05 12.04 -1.67
CA VAL A 37 -4.26 11.12 -2.80
C VAL A 37 -5.06 11.81 -3.89
N THR A 38 -4.66 11.61 -5.14
CA THR A 38 -5.40 12.06 -6.32
C THR A 38 -5.58 10.87 -7.25
N ALA A 39 -6.82 10.44 -7.48
CA ALA A 39 -7.11 9.39 -8.44
C ALA A 39 -7.05 9.93 -9.87
N LEU A 40 -6.42 9.18 -10.78
CA LEU A 40 -6.22 9.54 -12.19
C LEU A 40 -6.49 8.31 -13.07
N GLY A 41 -7.75 8.13 -13.50
CA GLY A 41 -8.15 6.93 -14.23
C GLY A 41 -7.85 5.67 -13.43
N GLN A 42 -7.18 4.68 -14.04
CA GLN A 42 -6.79 3.41 -13.39
C GLN A 42 -5.71 3.55 -12.29
N GLY A 43 -5.09 4.71 -12.16
CA GLY A 43 -3.98 4.98 -11.25
C GLY A 43 -4.28 6.04 -10.21
N ALA A 44 -3.30 6.33 -9.37
CA ALA A 44 -3.37 7.40 -8.39
C ALA A 44 -1.99 8.02 -8.14
N LEU A 45 -1.98 9.31 -7.78
CA LEU A 45 -0.82 9.98 -7.21
C LEU A 45 -0.99 10.11 -5.70
N ILE A 46 0.05 9.75 -4.96
CA ILE A 46 0.09 9.91 -3.51
C ILE A 46 1.25 10.84 -3.19
N ARG A 47 0.95 11.92 -2.47
CA ARG A 47 1.94 12.84 -1.93
C ARG A 47 1.93 12.70 -0.42
N TYR A 48 3.09 12.54 0.19
CA TYR A 48 3.16 12.48 1.64
C TYR A 48 4.55 12.89 2.09
N ARG A 49 4.64 13.91 2.95
CA ARG A 49 5.90 14.40 3.50
C ARG A 49 7.12 14.41 2.53
N GLY A 50 6.92 14.95 1.32
CA GLY A 50 7.97 15.08 0.30
C GLY A 50 8.15 13.86 -0.60
N TRP A 51 7.43 12.77 -0.35
CA TRP A 51 7.27 11.66 -1.27
C TRP A 51 6.26 12.01 -2.38
N LEU A 52 6.56 11.56 -3.58
CA LEU A 52 5.61 11.44 -4.69
C LEU A 52 5.61 9.98 -5.17
N LEU A 53 4.48 9.29 -4.96
CA LEU A 53 4.25 7.94 -5.43
C LEU A 53 3.26 7.96 -6.59
N ALA A 54 3.57 7.21 -7.65
CA ALA A 54 2.67 7.00 -8.78
C ALA A 54 2.21 5.53 -8.80
N VAL A 55 0.91 5.32 -8.77
CA VAL A 55 0.28 3.99 -8.76
C VAL A 55 -0.31 3.69 -10.13
N ASP A 56 -0.06 2.49 -10.63
CA ASP A 56 -0.63 1.91 -11.87
C ASP A 56 -0.54 2.80 -13.10
N GLY A 57 0.62 3.43 -13.27
CA GLY A 57 0.92 4.25 -14.45
C GLY A 57 0.32 5.65 -14.41
N ALA A 58 -0.19 6.12 -13.26
CA ALA A 58 -0.57 7.52 -13.08
C ALA A 58 0.58 8.45 -13.49
N ALA A 59 0.29 9.37 -14.41
CA ALA A 59 1.23 10.37 -14.85
C ALA A 59 1.36 11.46 -13.78
N ALA A 60 2.58 11.92 -13.54
CA ALA A 60 2.87 13.05 -12.68
C ALA A 60 3.74 14.05 -13.45
N ASP A 61 3.49 15.33 -13.25
CA ASP A 61 4.28 16.41 -13.88
C ASP A 61 5.75 16.39 -13.38
N ALA A 62 5.94 15.91 -12.16
CA ALA A 62 7.25 15.68 -11.57
C ALA A 62 7.61 14.19 -11.59
N ARG A 63 8.91 13.89 -11.61
CA ARG A 63 9.39 12.52 -11.49
C ARG A 63 8.96 11.91 -10.14
N ALA A 64 8.16 10.85 -10.19
CA ALA A 64 7.80 10.10 -9.00
C ALA A 64 9.04 9.47 -8.33
N ASP A 65 9.10 9.58 -7.01
CA ASP A 65 10.11 8.90 -6.18
C ASP A 65 9.92 7.39 -6.25
N VAL A 66 8.66 6.95 -6.23
CA VAL A 66 8.26 5.54 -6.27
C VAL A 66 7.17 5.34 -7.31
N ARG A 67 7.35 4.35 -8.18
CA ARG A 67 6.30 3.83 -9.06
C ARG A 67 5.85 2.47 -8.55
N LEU A 68 4.55 2.32 -8.36
CA LEU A 68 3.91 1.10 -7.90
C LEU A 68 3.05 0.56 -9.03
N ALA A 69 3.20 -0.73 -9.32
CA ALA A 69 2.30 -1.48 -10.18
C ALA A 69 1.63 -2.56 -9.33
N SER A 70 0.30 -2.57 -9.31
CA SER A 70 -0.50 -3.62 -8.71
C SER A 70 -0.30 -4.94 -9.45
N ALA A 71 -0.63 -6.06 -8.80
CA ALA A 71 -0.60 -7.37 -9.44
C ALA A 71 -1.45 -7.39 -10.71
N ARG A 72 -1.01 -8.11 -11.74
CA ARG A 72 -1.78 -8.33 -12.98
C ARG A 72 -1.59 -9.77 -13.46
N GLY A 73 -2.68 -10.54 -13.47
CA GLY A 73 -2.63 -11.97 -13.77
C GLY A 73 -1.70 -12.68 -12.78
N GLN A 74 -0.78 -13.50 -13.31
CA GLN A 74 0.19 -14.25 -12.49
C GLN A 74 1.43 -13.42 -12.06
N ARG A 75 1.46 -12.12 -12.35
CA ARG A 75 2.60 -11.26 -11.99
C ARG A 75 2.38 -10.62 -10.62
N ALA A 76 3.39 -10.75 -9.77
CA ALA A 76 3.44 -10.05 -8.49
C ALA A 76 3.41 -8.52 -8.69
N PRO A 77 2.94 -7.75 -7.68
CA PRO A 77 3.12 -6.31 -7.66
C PRO A 77 4.58 -5.92 -7.81
N ARG A 78 4.82 -4.72 -8.33
CA ARG A 78 6.18 -4.20 -8.53
C ARG A 78 6.32 -2.81 -7.94
N ALA A 79 7.42 -2.57 -7.25
CA ALA A 79 7.81 -1.25 -6.77
C ALA A 79 9.13 -0.83 -7.41
N GLN A 80 9.19 0.41 -7.88
CA GLN A 80 10.39 0.99 -8.47
C GLN A 80 10.71 2.32 -7.80
N ALA A 81 11.92 2.45 -7.25
CA ALA A 81 12.47 3.68 -6.71
C ALA A 81 13.76 4.04 -7.46
N GLY A 82 13.72 5.10 -8.26
CA GLY A 82 14.83 5.45 -9.16
C GLY A 82 15.14 4.32 -10.17
N ARG A 83 16.36 3.77 -10.10
CA ARG A 83 16.80 2.62 -10.95
C ARG A 83 16.52 1.26 -10.30
N VAL A 84 16.19 1.23 -9.01
CA VAL A 84 15.93 -0.02 -8.28
C VAL A 84 14.48 -0.40 -8.51
N ALA A 85 14.26 -1.60 -9.05
CA ALA A 85 12.93 -2.19 -9.17
C ALA A 85 12.91 -3.54 -8.46
N ARG A 86 11.80 -3.81 -7.77
CA ARG A 86 11.58 -5.04 -7.00
C ARG A 86 10.18 -5.57 -7.31
N ASP A 87 10.10 -6.83 -7.69
CA ASP A 87 8.85 -7.56 -7.61
C ASP A 87 8.59 -7.89 -6.13
N LEU A 88 7.32 -7.86 -5.74
CA LEU A 88 6.87 -8.02 -4.37
C LEU A 88 5.96 -9.25 -4.27
N PRO A 89 6.52 -10.47 -4.16
CA PRO A 89 5.73 -11.64 -3.81
C PRO A 89 4.95 -11.42 -2.50
N VAL A 90 3.86 -12.17 -2.31
CA VAL A 90 3.06 -12.08 -1.08
C VAL A 90 3.93 -12.26 0.16
N TRP A 91 3.66 -11.46 1.19
CA TRP A 91 4.39 -11.37 2.46
C TRP A 91 5.79 -10.75 2.39
N THR A 92 6.20 -10.24 1.23
CA THR A 92 7.43 -9.46 1.11
C THR A 92 7.18 -7.98 1.31
N ALA A 93 8.21 -7.28 1.79
CA ALA A 93 8.19 -5.85 1.96
C ALA A 93 9.40 -5.19 1.30
N PHE A 94 9.20 -3.99 0.79
CA PHE A 94 10.26 -3.10 0.33
C PHE A 94 10.20 -1.80 1.11
N GLU A 95 11.32 -1.50 1.77
CA GLU A 95 11.42 -0.35 2.66
C GLU A 95 12.31 0.72 2.06
N LEU A 96 11.80 1.94 2.13
CA LEU A 96 12.39 3.13 1.56
C LEU A 96 12.47 4.19 2.64
N VAL A 97 13.52 5.00 2.62
CA VAL A 97 13.66 6.15 3.52
C VAL A 97 14.09 7.39 2.74
N LYS A 98 13.42 8.51 2.97
CA LYS A 98 13.69 9.81 2.35
C LYS A 98 13.74 10.87 3.45
N GLY A 99 14.91 11.45 3.68
CA GLY A 99 15.14 12.32 4.85
C GLY A 99 14.79 11.59 6.16
N ALA A 100 13.90 12.16 6.96
CA ALA A 100 13.41 11.59 8.21
C ALA A 100 12.19 10.66 8.05
N THR A 101 11.68 10.48 6.83
CA THR A 101 10.43 9.74 6.60
C THR A 101 10.68 8.35 6.04
N ARG A 102 9.95 7.35 6.53
CA ARG A 102 10.01 5.96 6.05
C ARG A 102 8.74 5.63 5.28
N LEU A 103 8.90 4.79 4.27
CA LEU A 103 7.81 4.16 3.55
C LEU A 103 8.09 2.66 3.48
N ARG A 104 7.19 1.86 4.02
CA ARG A 104 7.20 0.40 3.86
C ARG A 104 6.07 0.00 2.93
N ILE A 105 6.42 -0.67 1.84
CA ILE A 105 5.50 -1.21 0.85
C ILE A 105 5.46 -2.72 1.07
N THR A 106 4.33 -3.27 1.49
CA THR A 106 4.17 -4.70 1.75
C THR A 106 3.16 -5.30 0.78
N ALA A 107 3.50 -6.42 0.13
CA ALA A 107 2.52 -7.21 -0.60
C ALA A 107 1.82 -8.17 0.37
N LEU A 108 0.49 -8.12 0.42
CA LEU A 108 -0.35 -8.92 1.28
C LEU A 108 -1.34 -9.73 0.42
N PRO A 109 -1.91 -10.83 0.94
CA PRO A 109 -2.97 -11.55 0.24
C PRO A 109 -4.12 -10.62 -0.13
N GLY A 110 -4.68 -10.84 -1.33
CA GLY A 110 -5.82 -10.07 -1.79
C GLY A 110 -7.09 -10.33 -0.96
N PRO A 111 -8.01 -9.35 -0.87
CA PRO A 111 -9.33 -9.55 -0.29
C PRO A 111 -10.33 -10.22 -1.26
N GLY A 112 -9.94 -10.38 -2.53
CA GLY A 112 -10.73 -10.97 -3.61
C GLY A 112 -10.72 -12.50 -3.65
N SER A 113 -11.60 -13.08 -4.46
CA SER A 113 -11.66 -14.54 -4.68
C SER A 113 -10.50 -15.08 -5.50
N ASP A 114 -9.83 -14.22 -6.27
CA ASP A 114 -8.60 -14.55 -7.02
C ASP A 114 -7.32 -14.41 -6.16
N GLU A 115 -7.48 -13.96 -4.91
CA GLU A 115 -6.41 -13.69 -3.94
C GLU A 115 -5.25 -12.84 -4.48
N ALA A 116 -5.49 -12.06 -5.53
CA ALA A 116 -4.45 -11.26 -6.16
C ALA A 116 -3.80 -10.28 -5.16
N PRO A 117 -2.46 -10.22 -5.05
CA PRO A 117 -1.82 -9.51 -3.97
C PRO A 117 -2.18 -8.03 -3.91
N ALA A 118 -2.61 -7.57 -2.74
CA ALA A 118 -2.82 -6.15 -2.45
C ALA A 118 -1.52 -5.52 -1.93
N LEU A 119 -1.32 -4.24 -2.21
CA LEU A 119 -0.22 -3.46 -1.63
C LEU A 119 -0.70 -2.73 -0.38
N LEU A 120 0.05 -2.83 0.72
CA LEU A 120 -0.10 -1.98 1.90
C LEU A 120 1.07 -0.99 1.94
N LEU A 121 0.74 0.30 1.94
CA LEU A 121 1.68 1.39 2.15
C LEU A 121 1.59 1.83 3.60
N ASP A 122 2.70 1.74 4.32
CA ASP A 122 2.84 2.21 5.70
C ASP A 122 3.88 3.34 5.73
N PHE A 123 3.44 4.53 6.13
CA PHE A 123 4.28 5.73 6.20
C PHE A 123 5.06 5.87 7.53
N GLY A 124 5.12 4.81 8.33
CA GLY A 124 5.93 4.71 9.55
C GLY A 124 5.34 5.42 10.77
N ASP A 125 5.90 5.18 11.96
CA ASP A 125 5.56 5.85 13.22
C ASP A 125 4.07 5.85 13.58
N GLY A 126 3.40 4.78 13.13
CA GLY A 126 1.96 4.61 13.24
C GLY A 126 1.15 5.65 12.46
N ASP A 127 1.75 6.40 11.54
CA ASP A 127 1.10 7.37 10.66
C ASP A 127 0.14 6.67 9.68
N TYR A 128 -0.18 7.34 8.58
CA TYR A 128 -1.21 6.90 7.65
C TYR A 128 -0.87 5.56 6.96
N ARG A 129 -1.89 4.74 6.73
CA ARG A 129 -1.78 3.47 5.99
C ARG A 129 -2.78 3.39 4.86
N ILE A 130 -2.30 3.03 3.67
CA ILE A 130 -3.12 2.94 2.45
C ILE A 130 -3.04 1.52 1.90
N VAL A 131 -4.18 0.87 1.72
CA VAL A 131 -4.28 -0.41 0.99
C VAL A 131 -4.68 -0.19 -0.45
N ILE A 132 -4.05 -0.91 -1.37
CA ILE A 132 -4.29 -0.85 -2.81
C ILE A 132 -4.58 -2.27 -3.29
N PRO A 133 -5.86 -2.68 -3.35
CA PRO A 133 -6.25 -3.92 -4.00
C PRO A 133 -5.87 -3.94 -5.48
N ALA A 134 -5.45 -5.10 -5.98
CA ALA A 134 -5.06 -5.24 -7.38
C ALA A 134 -6.24 -5.20 -8.36
N HIS A 135 -7.40 -5.67 -7.92
CA HIS A 135 -8.59 -5.82 -8.74
C HIS A 135 -9.81 -5.13 -8.14
N ALA A 136 -10.85 -5.05 -8.97
CA ALA A 136 -12.14 -4.55 -8.53
C ALA A 136 -12.73 -5.49 -7.47
N LEU A 137 -13.28 -4.89 -6.42
CA LEU A 137 -13.92 -5.61 -5.33
C LEU A 137 -15.43 -5.40 -5.42
N ALA A 138 -16.17 -6.43 -5.09
CA ALA A 138 -17.61 -6.35 -4.93
C ALA A 138 -17.93 -5.57 -3.64
N PRO A 139 -19.08 -4.86 -3.56
CA PRO A 139 -19.45 -4.09 -2.37
C PRO A 139 -19.37 -4.85 -1.03
N PRO A 140 -19.76 -6.15 -0.93
CA PRO A 140 -19.62 -6.90 0.32
C PRO A 140 -18.16 -7.07 0.78
N GLN A 141 -17.20 -7.09 -0.16
CA GLN A 141 -15.78 -7.21 0.16
C GLN A 141 -15.21 -5.91 0.72
N HIS A 142 -15.81 -4.75 0.40
CA HIS A 142 -15.39 -3.45 0.95
C HIS A 142 -15.51 -3.43 2.48
N ALA A 143 -16.60 -4.01 3.02
CA ALA A 143 -16.83 -4.06 4.46
C ALA A 143 -15.77 -4.89 5.21
N GLN A 144 -15.15 -5.86 4.54
CA GLN A 144 -14.14 -6.75 5.13
C GLN A 144 -12.72 -6.16 5.09
N LEU A 145 -12.49 -5.07 4.35
CA LEU A 145 -11.15 -4.50 4.18
C LEU A 145 -10.53 -4.06 5.51
N ALA A 146 -11.30 -3.41 6.38
CA ALA A 146 -10.81 -2.98 7.69
C ALA A 146 -10.42 -4.16 8.60
N GLN A 147 -11.06 -5.32 8.42
CA GLN A 147 -10.75 -6.53 9.19
C GLN A 147 -9.51 -7.24 8.64
N ARG A 148 -9.38 -7.32 7.31
CA ARG A 148 -8.23 -7.96 6.64
C ARG A 148 -6.95 -7.13 6.72
N PHE A 149 -7.07 -5.81 6.73
CA PHE A 149 -5.95 -4.87 6.76
C PHE A 149 -6.05 -3.98 8.01
N PRO A 150 -5.79 -4.55 9.21
CA PRO A 150 -5.95 -3.82 10.45
C PRO A 150 -5.05 -2.58 10.51
N GLY A 151 -5.66 -1.45 10.85
CA GLY A 151 -5.00 -0.14 10.91
C GLY A 151 -4.78 0.53 9.55
N ALA A 152 -5.28 -0.02 8.44
CA ALA A 152 -5.38 0.75 7.19
C ALA A 152 -6.39 1.88 7.37
N ASP A 153 -6.04 3.09 6.94
CA ASP A 153 -6.88 4.29 7.03
C ASP A 153 -7.65 4.58 5.74
N LEU A 154 -7.16 4.04 4.61
CA LEU A 154 -7.70 4.31 3.27
C LEU A 154 -7.49 3.09 2.37
N ALA A 155 -8.50 2.79 1.54
CA ALA A 155 -8.37 1.88 0.40
C ALA A 155 -8.46 2.65 -0.92
N LEU A 156 -7.56 2.32 -1.86
CA LEU A 156 -7.64 2.77 -3.26
C LEU A 156 -8.24 1.65 -4.10
N LEU A 157 -9.57 1.57 -4.13
CA LEU A 157 -10.30 0.54 -4.86
C LEU A 157 -10.20 0.77 -6.37
N LEU A 158 -10.29 -0.29 -7.15
CA LEU A 158 -10.49 -0.20 -8.58
C LEU A 158 -11.98 -0.41 -8.87
N GLN A 159 -12.68 0.59 -9.40
CA GLN A 159 -14.08 0.50 -9.77
C GLN A 159 -14.23 1.00 -11.21
N GLU A 160 -14.83 0.19 -12.08
CA GLU A 160 -15.03 0.54 -13.50
C GLU A 160 -13.73 1.01 -14.19
N GLY A 161 -12.61 0.35 -13.86
CA GLY A 161 -11.29 0.69 -14.39
C GLY A 161 -10.68 1.98 -13.83
N ARG A 162 -11.26 2.57 -12.77
CA ARG A 162 -10.80 3.81 -12.14
C ARG A 162 -10.49 3.63 -10.66
N ARG A 163 -9.51 4.37 -10.14
CA ARG A 163 -9.22 4.39 -8.71
C ARG A 163 -10.22 5.25 -7.97
N VAL A 164 -10.78 4.71 -6.90
CA VAL A 164 -11.68 5.41 -5.98
C VAL A 164 -11.20 5.23 -4.55
N MET A 165 -11.38 6.27 -3.74
CA MET A 165 -10.89 6.31 -2.36
C MET A 165 -12.00 5.90 -1.39
N LEU A 166 -11.73 4.91 -0.54
CA LEU A 166 -12.62 4.47 0.53
C LEU A 166 -11.91 4.62 1.88
N PRO A 167 -12.27 5.61 2.71
CA PRO A 167 -11.74 5.73 4.07
C PRO A 167 -12.11 4.51 4.94
N LEU A 168 -11.14 3.97 5.66
CA LEU A 168 -11.26 2.81 6.53
C LEU A 168 -10.94 3.25 7.97
N GLY A 169 -11.94 3.56 8.80
CA GLY A 169 -11.67 3.94 10.20
C GLY A 169 -12.54 5.04 10.81
N SER A 170 -13.57 5.51 10.12
CA SER A 170 -14.57 6.43 10.70
C SER A 170 -15.95 6.14 10.10
N SER A 171 -16.98 6.09 10.94
CA SER A 171 -18.40 5.93 10.56
C SER A 171 -19.00 7.15 9.85
N ARG A 172 -18.20 8.18 9.56
CA ARG A 172 -18.63 9.34 8.78
C ARG A 172 -18.54 9.03 7.29
N VAL A 173 -19.70 9.14 6.65
CA VAL A 173 -20.00 9.22 5.21
C VAL A 173 -18.90 8.62 4.32
N GLN A 174 -19.18 7.41 3.86
CA GLN A 174 -18.51 6.81 2.71
C GLN A 174 -18.65 7.79 1.53
N VAL A 175 -17.58 8.49 1.15
CA VAL A 175 -17.60 9.29 -0.06
C VAL A 175 -17.39 8.33 -1.23
N PHE A 176 -18.49 7.74 -1.69
CA PHE A 176 -18.52 7.00 -2.95
C PHE A 176 -18.65 7.98 -4.11
N GLY A 177 -17.86 7.73 -5.16
CA GLY A 177 -18.36 7.87 -6.53
C GLY A 177 -18.66 9.28 -7.04
N ALA A 178 -17.89 10.31 -6.66
CA ALA A 178 -17.78 11.50 -7.50
C ALA A 178 -16.31 11.68 -7.85
N GLU A 179 -16.05 11.86 -9.15
CA GLU A 179 -14.79 12.35 -9.69
C GLU A 179 -14.15 13.33 -8.71
N GLN A 180 -13.15 12.87 -7.95
CA GLN A 180 -12.42 13.74 -7.04
C GLN A 180 -11.44 14.53 -7.90
N ALA A 181 -11.98 15.53 -8.60
CA ALA A 181 -11.21 16.61 -9.22
C ALA A 181 -10.32 17.31 -8.16
N VAL A 182 -10.67 17.16 -6.88
CA VAL A 182 -9.94 17.66 -5.73
C VAL A 182 -9.19 16.53 -5.02
N PRO A 183 -7.88 16.68 -4.73
CA PRO A 183 -7.11 15.70 -3.97
C PRO A 183 -7.74 15.41 -2.59
N TYR A 184 -7.89 14.12 -2.25
CA TYR A 184 -8.22 13.70 -0.90
C TYR A 184 -7.05 13.99 0.03
N ARG A 185 -7.22 14.90 0.99
CA ARG A 185 -6.20 15.29 1.97
C ARG A 185 -6.31 14.43 3.21
N PHE A 186 -5.18 13.98 3.72
CA PHE A 186 -5.12 13.25 4.97
C PHE A 186 -3.97 13.75 5.83
N SER A 187 -4.20 13.73 7.13
CA SER A 187 -3.21 13.96 8.17
C SER A 187 -3.65 13.11 9.33
N LYS A 188 -2.73 12.42 10.02
CA LYS A 188 -3.11 11.65 11.19
C LYS A 188 -3.77 12.60 12.19
N VAL A 189 -5.07 12.43 12.44
CA VAL A 189 -5.74 13.13 13.53
C VAL A 189 -5.06 12.62 14.79
N LYS A 190 -4.26 13.47 15.46
CA LYS A 190 -3.81 13.17 16.81
C LYS A 190 -5.09 12.95 17.63
N ARG A 191 -5.37 11.71 18.01
CA ARG A 191 -6.29 11.43 19.12
C ARG A 191 -5.62 11.86 20.41
#